data_AF-A0AAU2DUP9-F1
#
_entry.id   AF-A0AAU2DUP9-F1
#
_cell.length_a   1.000
_cell.length_b   1.000
_cell.length_c   1.000
_cell.angle_alpha   90.00
_cell.angle_beta   90.00
_cell.angle_gamma   90.00
#
_symmetry.space_group_name_H-M   'P 1'
#
loop_
_entity.id
_entity.type
_entity.pdbx_description
1 polymer ?
#
loop_
_entity_poly.entity_id
_entity_poly.type
_entity_poly.pdbx_seq_one_letter_code
_entity_poly.pdbx_strand_id
1 'polypeptide(L)'
;MGGLGVGPGVLKKGASGILECLTPVEKVDLKDPAGEASSLGEQSAADALTAFCATWELGAGFLSDCAATLAEGLNSANTDFAATDEAIRDAVNSVKSDLG
;
A
#
# COMPACT_ATOMS: atom_id res chain seq x y z
N MET A 1 4.73 -31.02 5.34
CA MET A 1 5.86 -30.13 5.02
C MET A 1 5.53 -29.43 3.71
N GLY A 2 5.56 -28.13 3.53
CA GLY A 2 5.61 -27.00 4.44
C GLY A 2 5.01 -25.88 3.60
N GLY A 3 3.81 -25.41 3.94
CA GLY A 3 3.28 -24.22 3.31
C GLY A 3 4.28 -23.11 3.58
N LEU A 4 4.87 -22.56 2.53
CA LEU A 4 5.67 -21.34 2.62
C LEU A 4 4.90 -20.40 3.55
N GLY A 5 5.49 -20.01 4.68
CA GLY A 5 4.81 -19.50 5.87
C GLY A 5 3.99 -18.20 5.70
N VAL A 6 3.66 -17.83 4.47
CA VAL A 6 2.84 -16.71 4.06
C VAL A 6 1.87 -17.24 2.99
N GLY A 7 0.64 -17.56 3.39
CA GLY A 7 -0.39 -18.00 2.44
C GLY A 7 -0.85 -16.84 1.54
N PRO A 8 -1.40 -17.12 0.35
CA PRO A 8 -1.94 -16.10 -0.59
C PRO A 8 -2.86 -15.07 0.12
N GLY A 9 -3.77 -15.55 0.97
CA GLY A 9 -4.66 -14.69 1.76
C GLY A 9 -3.95 -13.71 2.72
N VAL A 10 -2.75 -14.04 3.21
CA VAL A 10 -1.95 -13.18 4.09
C VAL A 10 -1.32 -12.03 3.28
N LEU A 11 -0.85 -12.30 2.06
CA LEU A 11 -0.27 -11.27 1.17
C LEU A 11 -1.32 -10.25 0.75
N LYS A 12 -2.50 -10.72 0.33
CA LYS A 12 -3.62 -9.83 -0.02
C LYS A 12 -4.09 -8.99 1.17
N LYS A 13 -4.16 -9.58 2.37
CA LYS A 13 -4.49 -8.85 3.60
C LYS A 13 -3.42 -7.81 3.95
N GLY A 14 -2.14 -8.13 3.74
CA GLY A 14 -1.02 -7.19 3.91
C GLY A 14 -1.15 -5.97 2.99
N ALA A 15 -1.45 -6.21 1.70
CA ALA A 15 -1.68 -5.14 0.73
C ALA A 15 -2.83 -4.21 1.16
N SER A 16 -3.97 -4.77 1.57
CA SER A 16 -5.10 -3.97 2.10
C SER A 16 -4.73 -3.22 3.38
N GLY A 17 -4.01 -3.83 4.31
CA GLY A 17 -3.61 -3.19 5.56
C GLY A 17 -2.65 -2.02 5.36
N ILE A 18 -1.75 -2.11 4.37
CA ILE A 18 -0.86 -1.01 4.00
C ILE A 18 -1.66 0.20 3.49
N LEU A 19 -2.67 -0.02 2.64
CA LEU A 19 -3.53 1.03 2.12
C LEU A 19 -4.44 1.64 3.21
N GLU A 20 -4.98 0.81 4.11
CA GLU A 20 -5.77 1.27 5.26
C GLU A 20 -4.97 2.16 6.21
N CYS A 21 -3.70 1.84 6.45
CA CYS A 21 -2.80 2.66 7.27
C CYS A 21 -2.58 4.06 6.71
N LEU A 22 -2.73 4.26 5.39
CA LEU A 22 -2.56 5.56 4.75
C LEU A 22 -3.84 6.36 4.59
N THR A 23 -5.00 5.73 4.76
CA THR A 23 -6.29 6.41 4.69
C THR A 23 -6.38 7.66 5.59
N PRO A 24 -5.82 7.68 6.82
CA PRO A 24 -5.78 8.89 7.64
C PRO A 24 -4.92 10.00 7.04
N VAL A 25 -3.80 9.66 6.40
CA VAL A 25 -2.83 10.62 5.82
C VAL A 25 -3.46 11.35 4.63
N GLU A 26 -4.18 10.63 3.76
CA GLU A 26 -4.88 11.19 2.59
C GLU A 26 -6.11 12.04 2.98
N LYS A 27 -6.64 11.86 4.19
CA LYS A 27 -7.79 12.63 4.71
C LYS A 27 -7.42 13.96 5.33
N VAL A 28 -6.13 14.21 5.56
CA VAL A 28 -5.69 15.50 6.10
C VAL A 28 -5.64 16.50 4.95
N ASP A 29 -6.71 17.27 4.81
CA ASP A 29 -6.77 18.43 3.91
C ASP A 29 -6.19 19.66 4.62
N LEU A 30 -5.04 20.14 4.12
CA LEU A 30 -4.35 21.32 4.66
C LEU A 30 -4.57 22.57 3.81
N LYS A 31 -5.41 22.53 2.76
CA LYS A 31 -5.69 23.71 1.95
C LYS A 31 -6.37 24.82 2.73
N ASP A 32 -7.31 24.45 3.60
CA ASP A 32 -8.03 25.42 4.44
C ASP A 32 -7.07 26.11 5.44
N PRO A 33 -6.26 25.36 6.25
CA PRO A 33 -5.22 25.96 7.08
C PRO A 33 -4.20 26.81 6.31
N ALA A 34 -3.76 26.37 5.13
CA ALA A 34 -2.80 27.12 4.30
C ALA A 34 -3.39 28.45 3.81
N GLY A 35 -4.68 28.50 3.49
CA GLY A 35 -5.38 29.73 3.10
C GLY A 35 -5.49 30.74 4.25
N GLU A 36 -5.58 30.26 5.49
CA GLU A 36 -5.64 31.08 6.70
C GLU A 36 -4.27 31.62 7.15
N ALA A 37 -3.16 31.20 6.53
CA ALA A 37 -1.81 31.67 6.89
C ALA A 37 -1.69 33.20 6.89
N SER A 38 -2.37 33.88 5.96
CA SER A 38 -2.41 35.34 5.85
C SER A 38 -3.11 36.04 7.02
N SER A 39 -3.95 35.32 7.79
CA SER A 39 -4.68 35.85 8.95
C SER A 39 -3.87 35.85 10.25
N LEU A 40 -2.69 35.24 10.27
CA LEU A 40 -1.83 35.13 11.45
C LEU A 40 -1.20 36.46 11.88
N GLY A 41 -1.22 37.49 11.02
CA GLY A 41 -0.71 38.83 11.33
C GLY A 41 0.81 38.94 11.50
N GLU A 42 1.53 37.83 11.38
CA GLU A 42 2.97 37.72 11.51
C GLU A 42 3.51 36.85 10.37
N GLN A 43 4.41 37.41 9.56
CA GLN A 43 4.86 36.79 8.31
C GLN A 43 5.60 35.48 8.54
N SER A 44 6.40 35.38 9.61
CA SER A 44 7.17 34.16 9.88
C SER A 44 6.28 32.97 10.22
N ALA A 45 5.16 33.20 10.92
CA ALA A 45 4.16 32.20 11.23
C ALA A 45 3.39 31.76 9.97
N ALA A 46 3.06 32.71 9.09
CA ALA A 46 2.44 32.41 7.80
C ALA A 46 3.35 31.56 6.90
N ASP A 47 4.63 31.91 6.83
CA ASP A 47 5.65 31.18 6.07
C ASP A 47 5.88 29.77 6.65
N ALA A 48 5.96 29.66 7.98
CA ALA A 48 6.11 28.37 8.66
C ALA A 48 4.90 27.45 8.44
N LEU A 49 3.67 27.99 8.50
CA LEU A 49 2.46 27.22 8.24
C LEU A 49 2.39 26.76 6.78
N THR A 50 2.73 27.64 5.84
CA THR A 50 2.81 27.31 4.40
C THR A 50 3.84 26.20 4.15
N ALA A 51 5.04 26.32 4.74
CA ALA A 51 6.10 25.32 4.62
C ALA A 51 5.69 23.97 5.22
N PHE A 52 4.99 23.97 6.36
CA PHE A 52 4.45 22.77 6.98
C PHE A 52 3.44 22.08 6.04
N CYS A 53 2.46 22.82 5.52
CA CYS A 53 1.44 22.27 4.64
C CYS A 53 2.04 21.65 3.37
N ALA A 54 2.97 22.36 2.72
CA ALA A 54 3.68 21.85 1.55
C ALA A 54 4.51 20.59 1.86
N THR A 55 5.19 20.55 3.02
CA THR A 55 5.97 19.39 3.45
C THR A 55 5.07 18.18 3.71
N TRP A 56 3.91 18.40 4.34
CA TRP A 56 2.93 17.35 4.59
C TRP A 56 2.38 16.76 3.29
N GLU A 57 1.97 17.61 2.32
CA GLU A 57 1.45 17.15 1.03
C GLU A 57 2.48 16.29 0.27
N LEU A 58 3.74 16.74 0.22
CA LEU A 58 4.83 15.97 -0.41
C LEU A 58 5.10 14.64 0.30
N GLY A 59 5.16 14.65 1.63
CA GLY A 59 5.37 13.46 2.43
C GLY A 59 4.22 12.45 2.31
N ALA A 60 2.99 12.94 2.32
CA ALA A 60 1.78 12.15 2.13
C ALA A 60 1.76 11.48 0.74
N GLY A 61 2.08 12.22 -0.32
CA GLY A 61 2.18 11.68 -1.68
C GLY A 61 3.24 10.59 -1.78
N PHE A 62 4.45 10.86 -1.28
CA PHE A 62 5.54 9.86 -1.28
C PHE A 62 5.17 8.57 -0.54
N LEU A 63 4.52 8.70 0.63
CA LEU A 63 4.04 7.55 1.40
C LEU A 63 2.98 6.76 0.63
N SER A 64 2.05 7.44 -0.03
CA SER A 64 1.02 6.81 -0.87
C SER A 64 1.61 6.04 -2.05
N ASP A 65 2.55 6.63 -2.78
CA ASP A 65 3.25 5.97 -3.90
C ASP A 65 4.02 4.71 -3.43
N CYS A 66 4.71 4.81 -2.29
CA CYS A 66 5.44 3.69 -1.71
C CYS A 66 4.49 2.55 -1.30
N ALA A 67 3.37 2.89 -0.67
CA ALA A 67 2.36 1.92 -0.28
C ALA A 67 1.67 1.25 -1.47
N ALA A 68 1.33 2.02 -2.51
CA ALA A 68 0.76 1.50 -3.74
C ALA A 68 1.72 0.49 -4.38
N THR A 69 2.99 0.86 -4.53
CA THR A 69 4.04 -0.04 -5.08
C THR A 69 4.17 -1.32 -4.26
N LEU A 70 4.17 -1.23 -2.93
CA LEU A 70 4.27 -2.39 -2.06
C LEU A 70 3.02 -3.27 -2.12
N ALA A 71 1.84 -2.67 -2.15
CA ALA A 71 0.56 -3.38 -2.29
C ALA A 71 0.46 -4.11 -3.64
N GLU A 72 0.90 -3.48 -4.73
CA GLU A 72 0.99 -4.10 -6.06
C GLU A 72 1.96 -5.28 -6.07
N GLY A 73 3.13 -5.14 -5.44
CA GLY A 73 4.10 -6.23 -5.29
C GLY A 73 3.52 -7.43 -4.53
N LEU A 74 2.81 -7.17 -3.43
CA LEU A 74 2.14 -8.22 -2.65
C LEU A 74 1.02 -8.92 -3.43
N ASN A 75 0.24 -8.17 -4.21
CA ASN A 75 -0.81 -8.74 -5.06
C ASN A 75 -0.24 -9.57 -6.21
N SER A 76 0.88 -9.14 -6.79
CA SER A 76 1.60 -9.88 -7.83
C SER A 76 2.13 -11.20 -7.29
N ALA A 77 2.83 -11.15 -6.15
CA ALA A 77 3.33 -12.35 -5.46
C ALA A 77 2.20 -13.33 -5.12
N ASN A 78 1.05 -12.83 -4.66
CA ASN A 78 -0.14 -13.64 -4.40
C ASN A 78 -0.63 -14.38 -5.67
N THR A 79 -0.63 -13.69 -6.82
CA THR A 79 -1.05 -14.25 -8.10
C THR A 79 -0.09 -15.34 -8.57
N ASP A 80 1.22 -15.09 -8.47
CA ASP A 80 2.26 -16.06 -8.84
C ASP A 80 2.20 -17.30 -7.95
N PHE A 81 1.95 -17.13 -6.65
CA PHE A 81 1.74 -18.25 -5.74
C PHE A 81 0.54 -19.09 -6.12
N ALA A 82 -0.59 -18.46 -6.45
CA ALA A 82 -1.80 -19.18 -6.85
C ALA A 82 -1.59 -19.97 -8.16
N ALA A 83 -0.97 -19.35 -9.16
CA ALA A 83 -0.66 -19.99 -10.44
C ALA A 83 0.32 -21.17 -10.27
N THR A 84 1.33 -21.00 -9.41
CA THR A 84 2.29 -22.07 -9.11
C THR A 84 1.62 -23.25 -8.39
N ASP A 85 0.75 -22.98 -7.41
CA ASP A 85 0.02 -24.03 -6.69
C ASP A 85 -0.95 -24.79 -7.62
N GLU A 86 -1.61 -24.09 -8.53
CA GLU A 86 -2.48 -24.70 -9.55
C GLU A 86 -1.66 -25.59 -10.51
N ALA A 87 -0.55 -25.09 -11.05
CA ALA A 87 0.32 -25.87 -11.94
C ALA A 87 0.88 -27.14 -11.25
N ILE A 88 1.25 -27.05 -9.97
CA ILE A 88 1.70 -28.22 -9.19
C ILE A 88 0.55 -29.21 -9.02
N ARG A 89 -0.66 -28.73 -8.69
CA ARG A 89 -1.84 -29.59 -8.50
C ARG A 89 -2.22 -30.31 -9.79
N ASP A 90 -2.19 -29.62 -10.92
CA ASP A 90 -2.47 -30.18 -12.23
C ASP A 90 -1.44 -31.22 -12.64
N ALA A 91 -0.14 -30.93 -12.41
CA ALA A 91 0.93 -31.91 -12.64
C ALA A 91 0.75 -33.17 -11.78
N VAL A 92 0.41 -33.03 -10.50
CA VAL A 92 0.14 -34.15 -9.60
C VAL A 92 -1.07 -34.97 -10.06
N ASN A 93 -2.14 -34.30 -10.51
CA ASN A 93 -3.33 -34.96 -11.02
C ASN A 93 -3.06 -35.70 -12.34
N SER A 94 -2.27 -35.12 -13.24
CA SER A 94 -1.82 -35.77 -14.47
C SER A 94 -1.04 -37.05 -14.15
N VAL A 95 -0.03 -36.96 -13.27
CA VAL A 95 0.78 -38.12 -12.86
C VAL A 95 -0.10 -39.20 -12.22
N LYS A 96 -1.07 -38.84 -11.37
CA LYS A 96 -2.02 -39.81 -10.80
C LYS A 96 -2.89 -40.48 -11.86
N SER A 97 -3.34 -39.73 -12.87
CA SER A 97 -4.11 -40.28 -13.99
C SER A 97 -3.29 -41.23 -14.84
N ASP A 98 -2.01 -40.90 -15.08
CA ASP A 98 -1.08 -41.73 -15.87
C ASP A 98 -0.66 -43.00 -15.14
N LEU A 99 -0.68 -42.99 -13.79
CA LEU A 99 -0.28 -44.11 -12.94
C LEU A 99 -1.38 -45.13 -12.65
N GLY A 100 -2.64 -44.88 -13.06
CA GLY A 100 -3.76 -45.83 -13.09
C GLY A 100 -3.77 -46.94 -12.05
#